data_AF-A0A4Y9SIC7-F1
#
_entry.id   AF-A0A4Y9SIC7-F1
#
_cell.length_a   1.000
_cell.length_b   1.000
_cell.length_c   1.000
_cell.angle_alpha   90.00
_cell.angle_beta   90.00
_cell.angle_gamma   90.00
#
_symmetry.space_group_name_H-M   'P 1'
#
loop_
_entity.id
_entity.type
_entity.pdbx_description
1 polymer ?
#
loop_
_entity_poly.entity_id
_entity_poly.type
_entity_poly.pdbx_seq_one_letter_code
_entity_poly.pdbx_strand_id
1 'polypeptide(L)'
;MKTAFKFLKTLLIDPVRGNVALALFLIGITLIVLASLDIGWPARLAAILQTIGTTLLGGGVFAVIMKSAQFSDLFQQRIADVIYDPARIEDAQQLPQKWRLLTNAILKQVLPSTYDTAAAAIEQRYFTRELDYHFENYEATYDIAIDPKTGTATVTSTLRAQLMISPNKKTPCFEQTIRSDSPSRLTSLIINDSPVAVSDDAFKDEDGWRVLRVQLATYAVGHSYVKLERTFLTAQSKKEPFVSATVTRFTKGAVIRVKISDGYEVRMLSIGFDDYVRSDAPDGQGFTRWTLAPAEGLLLPGQGYTLVFVPTN
;
A
#
# COMPACT_ATOMS: atom_id res chain seq x y z
N MET A 1 -51.80 5.88 -54.55
CA MET A 1 -50.37 6.29 -54.68
C MET A 1 -49.80 6.99 -53.43
N LYS A 2 -50.54 7.90 -52.76
CA LYS A 2 -50.06 8.61 -51.54
C LYS A 2 -49.86 7.72 -50.30
N THR A 3 -50.59 6.62 -50.17
CA THR A 3 -50.53 5.71 -49.00
C THR A 3 -49.28 4.81 -49.00
N ALA A 4 -48.87 4.32 -50.17
CA ALA A 4 -47.67 3.51 -50.33
C ALA A 4 -46.38 4.31 -50.04
N PHE A 5 -46.34 5.58 -50.45
CA PHE A 5 -45.20 6.46 -50.18
C PHE A 5 -45.05 6.81 -48.69
N LYS A 6 -46.17 6.95 -47.96
CA LYS A 6 -46.17 7.18 -46.51
C LYS A 6 -45.71 5.94 -45.73
N PHE A 7 -46.14 4.76 -46.17
CA PHE A 7 -45.70 3.48 -45.61
C PHE A 7 -44.20 3.23 -45.83
N LEU A 8 -43.70 3.49 -47.04
CA LEU A 8 -42.27 3.37 -47.37
C LEU A 8 -41.41 4.33 -46.53
N LYS A 9 -41.89 5.55 -46.30
CA LYS A 9 -41.17 6.57 -45.52
C LYS A 9 -41.05 6.17 -44.04
N THR A 10 -42.13 5.71 -43.43
CA THR A 10 -42.15 5.37 -42.00
C THR A 10 -41.46 4.04 -41.69
N LEU A 11 -41.50 3.07 -42.61
CA LEU A 11 -40.99 1.71 -42.36
C LEU A 11 -39.53 1.53 -42.82
N LEU A 12 -39.08 2.24 -43.84
CA LEU A 12 -37.71 2.15 -44.37
C LEU A 12 -36.89 3.42 -44.12
N ILE A 13 -37.42 4.62 -44.40
CA ILE A 13 -36.58 5.83 -44.42
C ILE A 13 -36.25 6.35 -43.02
N ASP A 14 -37.23 6.35 -42.10
CA ASP A 14 -37.05 6.83 -40.73
C ASP A 14 -36.07 5.97 -39.89
N PRO A 15 -36.14 4.61 -39.91
CA PRO A 15 -35.17 3.77 -39.18
C PRO A 15 -33.77 3.70 -39.84
N VAL A 16 -33.66 3.94 -41.15
CA VAL A 16 -32.37 3.95 -41.89
C VAL A 16 -31.51 5.17 -41.57
N ARG A 17 -32.13 6.33 -41.29
CA ARG A 17 -31.41 7.58 -41.01
C ARG A 17 -30.52 7.53 -39.76
N GLY A 18 -30.81 6.64 -38.82
CA GLY A 18 -30.03 6.49 -37.58
C GLY A 18 -29.11 5.26 -37.53
N ASN A 19 -29.21 4.34 -38.49
CA ASN A 19 -28.50 3.06 -38.44
C ASN A 19 -27.81 2.75 -39.77
N VAL A 20 -26.54 3.17 -39.88
CA VAL A 20 -25.69 2.99 -41.07
C VAL A 20 -25.62 1.53 -41.51
N ALA A 21 -25.63 0.58 -40.57
CA ALA A 21 -25.61 -0.84 -40.92
C ALA A 21 -26.91 -1.31 -41.59
N LEU A 22 -28.05 -0.84 -41.09
CA LEU A 22 -29.37 -1.13 -41.69
C LEU A 22 -29.52 -0.46 -43.07
N ALA A 23 -28.94 0.74 -43.23
CA ALA A 23 -28.83 1.41 -44.53
C ALA A 23 -28.04 0.59 -45.55
N LEU A 24 -26.84 0.15 -45.18
CA LEU A 24 -25.96 -0.66 -46.04
C LEU A 24 -26.58 -2.03 -46.35
N PHE A 25 -27.30 -2.62 -45.39
CA PHE A 25 -28.02 -3.87 -45.59
C PHE A 25 -29.13 -3.74 -46.63
N LEU A 26 -29.98 -2.72 -46.52
CA LEU A 26 -31.06 -2.49 -47.47
C LEU A 26 -30.55 -2.11 -48.86
N ILE A 27 -29.48 -1.31 -48.95
CA ILE A 27 -28.83 -0.99 -50.21
C ILE A 27 -28.26 -2.26 -50.85
N GLY A 28 -27.58 -3.12 -50.07
CA GLY A 28 -27.05 -4.40 -50.53
C GLY A 28 -28.14 -5.32 -51.09
N ILE A 29 -29.26 -5.48 -50.40
CA ILE A 29 -30.42 -6.25 -50.88
C ILE A 29 -30.98 -5.64 -52.16
N THR A 30 -31.17 -4.31 -52.18
CA THR A 30 -31.74 -3.63 -53.34
C THR A 30 -30.88 -3.81 -54.59
N LEU A 31 -29.55 -3.75 -54.45
CA LEU A 31 -28.61 -3.98 -55.55
C LEU A 31 -28.66 -5.42 -56.08
N ILE A 32 -28.79 -6.41 -55.20
CA ILE A 32 -28.90 -7.83 -55.59
C ILE A 32 -30.23 -8.08 -56.31
N VAL A 33 -31.33 -7.52 -55.79
CA VAL A 33 -32.66 -7.64 -56.40
C VAL A 33 -32.66 -6.99 -57.78
N LEU A 34 -32.16 -5.76 -57.91
CA LEU A 34 -32.07 -5.05 -59.19
C LEU A 34 -31.20 -5.80 -60.22
N ALA A 35 -30.11 -6.42 -59.78
CA ALA A 35 -29.26 -7.26 -60.64
C ALA A 35 -29.96 -8.54 -61.12
N SER A 36 -30.95 -9.02 -60.38
CA SER A 36 -31.67 -10.27 -60.65
C SER A 36 -32.95 -10.08 -61.48
N LEU A 37 -33.34 -8.84 -61.74
CA LEU A 37 -34.50 -8.53 -62.58
C LEU A 37 -34.10 -8.55 -64.06
N ASP A 38 -34.86 -9.30 -64.87
CA ASP A 38 -34.63 -9.45 -66.31
C ASP A 38 -35.12 -8.22 -67.11
N ILE A 39 -34.50 -7.06 -66.86
CA ILE A 39 -34.86 -5.75 -67.45
C ILE A 39 -33.92 -5.42 -68.65
N GLY A 40 -33.26 -6.43 -69.23
CA GLY A 40 -32.35 -6.24 -70.37
C GLY A 40 -31.02 -5.56 -70.03
N TRP A 41 -30.55 -5.69 -68.79
CA TRP A 41 -29.27 -5.15 -68.36
C TRP A 41 -28.10 -5.82 -69.11
N PRO A 42 -27.01 -5.09 -69.43
CA PRO A 42 -25.78 -5.71 -69.89
C PRO A 42 -25.28 -6.71 -68.83
N ALA A 43 -24.94 -7.94 -69.23
CA ALA A 43 -24.53 -9.01 -68.30
C ALA A 43 -23.38 -8.59 -67.35
N ARG A 44 -22.47 -7.73 -67.83
CA ARG A 44 -21.38 -7.17 -67.01
C ARG A 44 -21.88 -6.28 -65.87
N LEU A 45 -22.93 -5.50 -66.12
CA LEU A 45 -23.48 -4.56 -65.14
C LEU A 45 -24.27 -5.30 -64.05
N ALA A 46 -25.02 -6.34 -64.42
CA ALA A 46 -25.69 -7.23 -63.46
C ALA A 46 -24.68 -7.92 -62.53
N ALA A 47 -23.59 -8.46 -63.07
CA ALA A 47 -22.53 -9.09 -62.28
C ALA A 47 -21.83 -8.12 -61.30
N ILE A 48 -21.58 -6.88 -61.73
CA ILE A 48 -21.01 -5.83 -60.87
C ILE A 48 -21.97 -5.49 -59.73
N LEU A 49 -23.26 -5.27 -60.02
CA LEU A 49 -24.28 -4.95 -59.02
C LEU A 49 -24.42 -6.07 -57.98
N GLN A 50 -24.38 -7.33 -58.41
CA GLN A 50 -24.44 -8.49 -57.53
C GLN A 50 -23.20 -8.61 -56.64
N THR A 51 -22.01 -8.33 -57.18
CA THR A 51 -20.75 -8.37 -56.42
C THR A 51 -20.69 -7.24 -55.38
N ILE A 52 -21.12 -6.03 -55.75
CA ILE A 52 -21.18 -4.90 -54.83
C ILE A 52 -22.20 -5.17 -53.73
N GLY A 53 -23.40 -5.66 -54.07
CA GLY A 53 -24.44 -5.96 -53.11
C GLY A 53 -24.04 -7.06 -52.11
N THR A 54 -23.43 -8.15 -52.59
CA THR A 54 -22.95 -9.25 -51.73
C THR A 54 -21.80 -8.81 -50.82
N THR A 55 -20.88 -7.99 -51.33
CA THR A 55 -19.77 -7.41 -50.54
C THR A 55 -20.29 -6.45 -49.47
N LEU A 56 -21.28 -5.61 -49.78
CA LEU A 56 -21.93 -4.71 -48.83
C LEU A 56 -22.64 -5.47 -47.71
N LEU A 57 -23.32 -6.57 -48.04
CA LEU A 57 -23.96 -7.42 -47.04
C LEU A 57 -22.93 -8.12 -46.14
N GLY A 58 -21.89 -8.73 -46.73
CA GLY A 58 -20.81 -9.36 -45.97
C GLY A 58 -20.08 -8.37 -45.07
N GLY A 59 -19.58 -7.28 -45.63
CA GLY A 59 -18.87 -6.24 -44.88
C GLY A 59 -19.73 -5.56 -43.82
N GLY A 60 -21.01 -5.29 -44.11
CA GLY A 60 -21.95 -4.69 -43.16
C GLY A 60 -22.24 -5.59 -41.95
N VAL A 61 -22.47 -6.89 -42.18
CA VAL A 61 -22.69 -7.85 -41.08
C VAL A 61 -21.44 -8.00 -40.23
N PHE A 62 -20.26 -8.15 -40.85
CA PHE A 62 -18.99 -8.24 -40.12
C PHE A 62 -18.69 -6.97 -39.31
N ALA A 63 -18.95 -5.79 -39.86
CA ALA A 63 -18.74 -4.52 -39.16
C ALA A 63 -19.64 -4.37 -37.92
N VAL A 64 -20.90 -4.82 -38.00
CA VAL A 64 -21.82 -4.82 -36.84
C VAL A 64 -21.37 -5.80 -35.77
N ILE A 65 -20.98 -7.02 -36.16
CA ILE A 65 -20.47 -8.03 -35.24
C ILE A 65 -19.21 -7.52 -34.53
N MET A 66 -18.26 -6.96 -35.29
CA MET A 66 -17.05 -6.36 -34.72
C MET A 66 -17.34 -5.21 -33.77
N LYS A 67 -18.25 -4.29 -34.15
CA LYS A 67 -18.63 -3.16 -33.28
C LYS A 67 -19.33 -3.64 -32.01
N SER A 68 -20.16 -4.69 -32.10
CA SER A 68 -20.82 -5.30 -30.94
C SER A 68 -19.79 -5.95 -30.00
N ALA A 69 -18.83 -6.71 -30.53
CA ALA A 69 -17.78 -7.33 -29.74
C ALA A 69 -16.90 -6.27 -29.06
N GLN A 70 -16.47 -5.24 -29.79
CA GLN A 70 -15.71 -4.12 -29.23
C GLN A 70 -16.49 -3.38 -28.14
N PHE A 71 -17.80 -3.20 -28.30
CA PHE A 71 -18.64 -2.58 -27.29
C PHE A 71 -18.77 -3.47 -26.05
N SER A 72 -18.90 -4.79 -26.23
CA SER A 72 -18.90 -5.75 -25.13
C SER A 72 -17.58 -5.74 -24.35
N ASP A 73 -16.43 -5.70 -25.04
CA ASP A 73 -15.12 -5.64 -24.40
C ASP A 73 -14.94 -4.33 -23.63
N LEU A 74 -15.28 -3.18 -24.24
CA LEU A 74 -15.26 -1.88 -23.57
C LEU A 74 -16.20 -1.83 -22.37
N PHE A 75 -17.39 -2.41 -22.50
CA PHE A 75 -18.38 -2.44 -21.43
C PHE A 75 -17.93 -3.35 -20.28
N GLN A 76 -17.35 -4.51 -20.57
CA GLN A 76 -16.76 -5.39 -19.57
C GLN A 76 -15.59 -4.73 -18.84
N GLN A 77 -14.68 -4.07 -19.57
CA GLN A 77 -13.57 -3.34 -18.97
C GLN A 77 -14.07 -2.19 -18.08
N ARG A 78 -15.03 -1.40 -18.55
CA ARG A 78 -15.56 -0.27 -17.77
C ARG A 78 -16.42 -0.70 -16.59
N ILE A 79 -17.18 -1.78 -16.70
CA ILE A 79 -17.90 -2.35 -15.56
C ILE A 79 -16.90 -2.92 -14.55
N ALA A 80 -15.86 -3.61 -15.00
CA ALA A 80 -14.83 -4.11 -14.12
C ALA A 80 -14.12 -2.95 -13.38
N ASP A 81 -13.75 -1.89 -14.10
CA ASP A 81 -13.18 -0.68 -13.50
C ASP A 81 -14.14 -0.07 -12.47
N VAL A 82 -15.43 0.05 -12.77
CA VAL A 82 -16.41 0.69 -11.85
C VAL A 82 -16.74 -0.19 -10.64
N ILE A 83 -16.83 -1.52 -10.82
CA ILE A 83 -17.21 -2.46 -9.76
C ILE A 83 -16.03 -2.82 -8.87
N TYR A 84 -14.82 -2.89 -9.44
CA TYR A 84 -13.62 -3.38 -8.75
C TYR A 84 -12.61 -2.28 -8.39
N ASP A 85 -12.78 -1.02 -8.79
CA ASP A 85 -11.94 0.08 -8.32
C ASP A 85 -12.20 0.36 -6.81
N PRO A 86 -11.26 0.00 -5.91
CA PRO A 86 -11.45 0.20 -4.48
C PRO A 86 -11.54 1.68 -4.10
N ALA A 87 -11.02 2.58 -4.94
CA ALA A 87 -11.06 4.03 -4.70
C ALA A 87 -12.45 4.64 -4.87
N ARG A 88 -13.40 3.89 -5.46
CA ARG A 88 -14.81 4.30 -5.63
C ARG A 88 -15.75 3.70 -4.59
N ILE A 89 -15.23 2.89 -3.67
CA ILE A 89 -16.01 2.37 -2.55
C ILE A 89 -16.17 3.49 -1.52
N GLU A 90 -17.28 4.22 -1.61
CA GLU A 90 -17.62 5.34 -0.72
C GLU A 90 -17.76 4.90 0.74
N ASP A 91 -18.17 3.65 0.97
CA ASP A 91 -18.31 3.08 2.29
C ASP A 91 -17.02 2.39 2.74
N ALA A 92 -16.24 3.10 3.55
CA ALA A 92 -15.04 2.58 4.20
C ALA A 92 -15.32 1.27 4.99
N GLN A 93 -16.58 0.99 5.37
CA GLN A 93 -16.97 -0.26 6.03
C GLN A 93 -16.85 -1.50 5.14
N GLN A 94 -17.08 -1.36 3.83
CA GLN A 94 -17.08 -2.48 2.88
C GLN A 94 -15.69 -2.96 2.47
N LEU A 95 -14.67 -2.09 2.59
CA LEU A 95 -13.30 -2.40 2.17
C LEU A 95 -12.70 -3.62 2.92
N PRO A 96 -12.71 -3.69 4.26
CA PRO A 96 -12.22 -4.86 4.98
C PRO A 96 -13.04 -6.12 4.75
N GLN A 97 -14.35 -6.01 4.54
CA GLN A 97 -15.18 -7.17 4.21
C GLN A 97 -14.76 -7.79 2.87
N LYS A 98 -14.58 -6.95 1.85
CA LYS A 98 -14.09 -7.40 0.53
C LYS A 98 -12.65 -7.92 0.62
N TRP A 99 -11.78 -7.25 1.36
CA TRP A 99 -10.42 -7.71 1.62
C TRP A 99 -10.41 -9.10 2.27
N ARG A 100 -11.21 -9.31 3.33
CA ARG A 100 -11.28 -10.60 4.03
C ARG A 100 -11.82 -11.70 3.13
N LEU A 101 -12.81 -11.41 2.28
CA LEU A 101 -13.34 -12.37 1.30
C LEU A 101 -12.25 -12.82 0.31
N LEU A 102 -11.51 -11.86 -0.27
CA LEU A 102 -10.43 -12.15 -1.21
C LEU A 102 -9.28 -12.91 -0.54
N THR A 103 -8.82 -12.43 0.63
CA THR A 103 -7.76 -13.06 1.41
C THR A 103 -8.14 -14.48 1.84
N ASN A 104 -9.38 -14.71 2.27
CA ASN A 104 -9.87 -16.05 2.59
C ASN A 104 -9.85 -16.98 1.37
N ALA A 105 -10.25 -16.49 0.19
CA ALA A 105 -10.20 -17.27 -1.06
C ALA A 105 -8.77 -17.70 -1.41
N ILE A 106 -7.79 -16.80 -1.24
CA ILE A 106 -6.37 -17.07 -1.47
C ILE A 106 -5.84 -18.06 -0.42
N LEU A 107 -6.04 -17.74 0.87
CA LEU A 107 -5.51 -18.54 1.98
C LEU A 107 -6.14 -19.93 2.05
N LYS A 108 -7.37 -20.14 1.57
CA LYS A 108 -8.00 -21.46 1.53
C LYS A 108 -7.24 -22.46 0.67
N GLN A 109 -6.47 -21.99 -0.32
CA GLN A 109 -5.63 -22.86 -1.16
C GLN A 109 -4.37 -23.32 -0.42
N VAL A 110 -3.91 -22.54 0.57
CA VAL A 110 -2.64 -22.77 1.29
C VAL A 110 -2.87 -23.33 2.70
N LEU A 111 -3.91 -22.88 3.38
CA LEU A 111 -4.31 -23.20 4.76
C LEU A 111 -5.80 -23.62 4.81
N PRO A 112 -6.19 -24.76 4.21
CA PRO A 112 -7.60 -25.09 3.98
C PRO A 112 -8.47 -25.17 5.24
N SER A 113 -7.87 -25.49 6.39
CA SER A 113 -8.57 -25.67 7.67
C SER A 113 -8.56 -24.42 8.56
N THR A 114 -7.67 -23.47 8.33
CA THR A 114 -7.42 -22.33 9.23
C THR A 114 -7.35 -20.97 8.51
N TYR A 115 -7.74 -20.92 7.23
CA TYR A 115 -7.65 -19.72 6.38
C TYR A 115 -8.33 -18.49 7.01
N ASP A 116 -9.52 -18.64 7.61
CA ASP A 116 -10.24 -17.51 8.20
C ASP A 116 -9.55 -16.99 9.46
N THR A 117 -8.96 -17.87 10.28
CA THR A 117 -8.13 -17.49 11.42
C THR A 117 -6.88 -16.75 10.97
N ALA A 118 -6.22 -17.22 9.91
CA ALA A 118 -5.04 -16.57 9.36
C ALA A 118 -5.37 -15.19 8.77
N ALA A 119 -6.47 -15.06 8.03
CA ALA A 119 -6.93 -13.78 7.51
C ALA A 119 -7.26 -12.80 8.64
N ALA A 120 -7.98 -13.26 9.68
CA ALA A 120 -8.30 -12.44 10.85
C ALA A 120 -7.04 -11.99 11.60
N ALA A 121 -6.03 -12.86 11.74
CA ALA A 121 -4.77 -12.51 12.39
C ALA A 121 -3.99 -11.45 11.59
N ILE A 122 -3.96 -11.55 10.25
CA ILE A 122 -3.35 -10.56 9.36
C ILE A 122 -4.12 -9.23 9.45
N GLU A 123 -5.45 -9.28 9.40
CA GLU A 123 -6.32 -8.11 9.53
C GLU A 123 -6.06 -7.39 10.85
N GLN A 124 -6.07 -8.12 11.95
CA GLN A 124 -5.86 -7.56 13.28
C GLN A 124 -4.47 -6.94 13.43
N ARG A 125 -3.44 -7.56 12.86
CA ARG A 125 -2.05 -7.12 13.00
C ARG A 125 -1.69 -5.93 12.10
N TYR A 126 -2.24 -5.86 10.89
CA TYR A 126 -1.81 -4.91 9.87
C TYR A 126 -2.90 -3.92 9.42
N PHE A 127 -4.17 -4.28 9.58
CA PHE A 127 -5.31 -3.53 9.04
C PHE A 127 -6.33 -3.15 10.12
N THR A 128 -5.99 -3.26 11.40
CA THR A 128 -6.74 -2.60 12.46
C THR A 128 -6.80 -1.13 12.09
N ARG A 129 -8.02 -0.63 11.77
CA ARG A 129 -8.37 0.69 11.19
C ARG A 129 -7.87 1.92 11.96
N GLU A 130 -6.98 1.73 12.92
CA GLU A 130 -6.78 2.56 14.08
C GLU A 130 -5.32 2.64 14.54
N LEU A 131 -4.34 2.36 13.68
CA LEU A 131 -2.99 2.81 13.99
C LEU A 131 -3.03 4.34 13.99
N ASP A 132 -2.92 4.93 15.18
CA ASP A 132 -3.00 6.38 15.40
C ASP A 132 -2.05 7.17 14.48
N TYR A 133 -0.93 6.55 14.10
CA TYR A 133 0.09 7.09 13.22
C TYR A 133 0.96 5.96 12.63
N HIS A 134 1.75 6.29 11.60
CA HIS A 134 2.91 5.51 11.15
C HIS A 134 4.20 6.35 11.24
N PHE A 135 5.35 5.68 11.21
CA PHE A 135 6.65 6.36 11.23
C PHE A 135 7.13 6.63 9.80
N GLU A 136 7.69 7.81 9.57
CA GLU A 136 8.51 8.14 8.42
C GLU A 136 9.86 8.69 8.86
N ASN A 137 10.91 8.46 8.08
CA ASN A 137 12.27 8.93 8.36
C ASN A 137 12.75 8.48 9.75
N TYR A 138 12.58 7.19 10.04
CA TYR A 138 12.94 6.59 11.32
C TYR A 138 14.47 6.43 11.44
N GLU A 139 15.05 7.08 12.43
CA GLU A 139 16.46 6.94 12.80
C GLU A 139 16.57 6.58 14.28
N ALA A 140 17.10 5.39 14.56
CA ALA A 140 17.48 4.98 15.92
C ALA A 140 18.99 5.02 16.07
N THR A 141 19.48 5.86 16.98
CA THR A 141 20.90 5.98 17.31
C THR A 141 21.17 5.36 18.67
N TYR A 142 22.23 4.58 18.76
CA TYR A 142 22.73 3.97 19.99
C TYR A 142 24.19 4.34 20.20
N ASP A 143 24.48 5.06 21.28
CA ASP A 143 25.84 5.32 21.74
C ASP A 143 26.08 4.50 23.01
N ILE A 144 27.03 3.56 22.94
CA ILE A 144 27.17 2.45 23.88
C ILE A 144 28.56 2.54 24.52
N ALA A 145 28.59 2.96 25.78
CA ALA A 145 29.81 3.03 26.57
C ALA A 145 29.92 1.82 27.50
N ILE A 146 30.96 1.01 27.36
CA ILE A 146 31.20 -0.15 28.24
C ILE A 146 32.36 0.16 29.18
N ASP A 147 32.11 0.09 30.49
CA ASP A 147 33.19 0.22 31.49
C ASP A 147 34.03 -1.06 31.50
N PRO A 148 35.33 -1.04 31.15
CA PRO A 148 36.15 -2.25 31.09
C PRO A 148 36.34 -2.94 32.46
N LYS A 149 36.21 -2.21 33.58
CA LYS A 149 36.43 -2.76 34.93
C LYS A 149 35.23 -3.55 35.43
N THR A 150 34.03 -2.99 35.24
CA THR A 150 32.78 -3.61 35.70
C THR A 150 32.08 -4.40 34.58
N GLY A 151 32.36 -4.04 33.32
CA GLY A 151 31.63 -4.39 32.10
C GLY A 151 30.15 -4.03 32.12
N THR A 152 29.80 -3.02 32.91
CA THR A 152 28.48 -2.39 32.82
C THR A 152 28.44 -1.53 31.56
N ALA A 153 27.40 -1.71 30.75
CA ALA A 153 27.17 -0.87 29.57
C ALA A 153 26.24 0.29 29.93
N THR A 154 26.52 1.47 29.38
CA THR A 154 25.63 2.62 29.39
C THR A 154 25.18 2.87 27.96
N VAL A 155 23.90 2.67 27.71
CA VAL A 155 23.29 2.83 26.38
C VAL A 155 22.53 4.14 26.33
N THR A 156 22.98 5.05 25.48
CA THR A 156 22.23 6.25 25.11
C THR A 156 21.47 5.95 23.82
N SER A 157 20.14 5.84 23.90
CA SER A 157 19.27 5.57 22.75
C SER A 157 18.50 6.81 22.35
N THR A 158 18.80 7.36 21.18
CA THR A 158 18.07 8.47 20.58
C THR A 158 17.21 7.96 19.42
N LEU A 159 15.93 8.29 19.42
CA LEU A 159 15.04 8.03 18.28
C LEU A 159 14.62 9.36 17.69
N ARG A 160 14.72 9.49 16.37
CA ARG A 160 14.18 10.59 15.58
C ARG A 160 13.23 9.99 14.54
N ALA A 161 12.03 10.56 14.42
CA ALA A 161 11.08 10.17 13.40
C ALA A 161 10.03 11.25 13.15
N GLN A 162 9.38 11.17 12.00
CA GLN A 162 8.13 11.86 11.71
C GLN A 162 6.97 10.90 11.96
N LEU A 163 6.05 11.30 12.82
CA LEU A 163 4.84 10.55 13.12
C LEU A 163 3.72 11.07 12.21
N MET A 164 3.36 10.31 11.19
CA MET A 164 2.30 10.68 10.24
C MET A 164 0.96 10.28 10.83
N ILE A 165 0.12 11.25 11.14
CA ILE A 165 -1.16 11.01 11.82
C ILE A 165 -2.17 10.44 10.83
N SER A 166 -2.84 9.36 11.23
CA SER A 166 -3.90 8.77 10.42
C SER A 166 -5.07 9.75 10.26
N PRO A 167 -5.59 9.98 9.04
CA PRO A 167 -6.61 11.01 8.77
C PRO A 167 -7.89 10.92 9.63
N ASN A 168 -8.24 9.71 10.07
CA ASN A 168 -9.48 9.43 10.80
C ASN A 168 -9.29 9.44 12.34
N LYS A 169 -8.09 9.77 12.84
CA LYS A 169 -7.76 9.67 14.26
C LYS A 169 -7.77 11.03 14.95
N LYS A 170 -8.75 11.22 15.83
CA LYS A 170 -8.97 12.48 16.58
C LYS A 170 -8.02 12.65 17.76
N THR A 171 -7.64 11.55 18.41
CA THR A 171 -6.81 11.55 19.63
C THR A 171 -5.62 10.60 19.48
N PRO A 172 -4.71 10.86 18.53
CA PRO A 172 -3.54 10.00 18.32
C PRO A 172 -2.61 10.04 19.54
N CYS A 173 -2.12 8.88 19.97
CA CYS A 173 -1.20 8.74 21.10
C CYS A 173 0.04 7.96 20.68
N PHE A 174 1.23 8.57 20.81
CA PHE A 174 2.50 7.85 20.71
C PHE A 174 2.70 7.01 21.96
N GLU A 175 3.04 5.74 21.77
CA GLU A 175 3.32 4.79 22.85
C GLU A 175 4.61 4.05 22.57
N GLN A 176 5.52 4.05 23.55
CA GLN A 176 6.73 3.24 23.53
C GLN A 176 6.84 2.47 24.85
N THR A 177 7.00 1.17 24.76
CA THR A 177 7.24 0.30 25.91
C THR A 177 8.73 -0.05 26.00
N ILE A 178 9.26 -0.08 27.22
CA ILE A 178 10.65 -0.43 27.51
C ILE A 178 10.65 -1.46 28.61
N ARG A 179 11.37 -2.56 28.39
CA ARG A 179 11.69 -3.54 29.40
C ARG A 179 13.19 -3.62 29.55
N SER A 180 13.65 -3.55 30.79
CA SER A 180 15.05 -3.59 31.16
C SER A 180 15.14 -4.01 32.62
N ASP A 181 16.07 -4.90 32.95
CA ASP A 181 16.35 -5.28 34.34
C ASP A 181 17.03 -4.15 35.14
N SER A 182 17.48 -3.12 34.43
CA SER A 182 18.19 -1.96 34.97
C SER A 182 17.44 -0.67 34.70
N PRO A 183 17.65 0.39 35.52
CA PRO A 183 16.92 1.64 35.38
C PRO A 183 17.22 2.31 34.03
N SER A 184 16.15 2.66 33.33
CA SER A 184 16.17 3.53 32.15
C SER A 184 15.63 4.91 32.52
N ARG A 185 16.11 5.99 31.92
CA ARG A 185 15.56 7.33 32.15
C ARG A 185 15.42 8.08 30.84
N LEU A 186 14.30 8.78 30.66
CA LEU A 186 14.15 9.72 29.57
C LEU A 186 14.92 10.99 29.95
N THR A 187 15.92 11.34 29.15
CA THR A 187 16.75 12.53 29.41
C THR A 187 16.33 13.72 28.55
N SER A 188 15.69 13.46 27.41
CA SER A 188 15.24 14.49 26.49
C SER A 188 14.03 14.02 25.71
N LEU A 189 13.07 14.93 25.54
CA LEU A 189 11.93 14.81 24.64
C LEU A 189 11.80 16.13 23.88
N ILE A 190 11.82 16.06 22.57
CA ILE A 190 11.66 17.20 21.66
C ILE A 190 10.52 16.84 20.71
N ILE A 191 9.54 17.74 20.62
CA ILE A 191 8.38 17.58 19.75
C ILE A 191 8.27 18.84 18.89
N ASN A 192 8.19 18.67 17.57
CA ASN A 192 8.17 19.78 16.60
C ASN A 192 9.29 20.80 16.89
N ASP A 193 10.51 20.30 17.04
CA ASP A 193 11.72 21.09 17.29
C ASP A 193 11.70 21.88 18.61
N SER A 194 10.72 21.64 19.49
CA SER A 194 10.56 22.29 20.80
C SER A 194 10.79 21.31 21.96
N PRO A 195 11.59 21.66 22.97
CA PRO A 195 11.79 20.82 24.15
C PRO A 195 10.50 20.67 24.94
N VAL A 196 10.19 19.45 25.38
CA VAL A 196 9.08 19.16 26.29
C VAL A 196 9.67 18.77 27.64
N ALA A 197 9.11 19.34 28.72
CA ALA A 197 9.55 19.02 30.07
C ALA A 197 9.36 17.51 30.33
N VAL A 198 10.45 16.86 30.72
CA VAL A 198 10.44 15.45 31.09
C VAL A 198 10.29 15.35 32.60
N SER A 199 9.25 14.65 33.05
CA SER A 199 9.13 14.20 34.44
C SER A 199 9.37 12.69 34.48
N ASP A 200 9.94 12.18 35.57
CA ASP A 200 10.02 10.74 35.81
C ASP A 200 8.62 10.09 35.85
N ASP A 201 7.58 10.85 36.19
CA ASP A 201 6.16 10.45 36.15
C ASP A 201 5.61 10.25 34.71
N ALA A 202 6.37 10.61 33.68
CA ALA A 202 5.98 10.36 32.29
C ALA A 202 5.94 8.86 31.96
N PHE A 203 6.50 8.03 32.84
CA PHE A 203 6.43 6.58 32.77
C PHE A 203 5.37 6.03 33.71
N LYS A 204 4.57 5.11 33.20
CA LYS A 204 3.80 4.20 34.05
C LYS A 204 4.46 2.83 34.00
N ASP A 205 4.65 2.25 35.18
CA ASP A 205 5.00 0.84 35.31
C ASP A 205 3.72 0.02 35.12
N GLU A 206 3.64 -0.71 34.02
CA GLU A 206 2.53 -1.57 33.66
C GLU A 206 3.08 -2.98 33.39
N ASP A 207 2.78 -3.94 34.26
CA ASP A 207 3.20 -5.35 34.13
C ASP A 207 4.72 -5.56 33.92
N GLY A 208 5.56 -4.75 34.58
CA GLY A 208 7.01 -4.80 34.45
C GLY A 208 7.55 -4.10 33.20
N TRP A 209 6.71 -3.40 32.45
CA TRP A 209 7.07 -2.52 31.35
C TRP A 209 6.98 -1.07 31.76
N ARG A 210 7.94 -0.28 31.31
CA ARG A 210 7.89 1.18 31.39
C ARG A 210 7.26 1.71 30.12
N VAL A 211 6.13 2.38 30.27
CA VAL A 211 5.36 2.89 29.12
C VAL A 211 5.46 4.40 29.04
N LEU A 212 6.03 4.92 27.96
CA LEU A 212 5.98 6.33 27.59
C LEU A 212 4.76 6.56 26.71
N ARG A 213 3.86 7.46 27.14
CA ARG A 213 2.71 7.91 26.33
C ARG A 213 2.76 9.41 26.08
N VAL A 214 2.62 9.81 24.83
CA VAL A 214 2.61 11.21 24.41
C VAL A 214 1.37 11.47 23.57
N GLN A 215 0.50 12.36 24.04
CA GLN A 215 -0.69 12.76 23.29
C GLN A 215 -0.28 13.64 22.11
N LEU A 216 -0.48 13.15 20.89
CA LEU A 216 -0.04 13.82 19.67
C LEU A 216 -1.04 14.88 19.20
N ALA A 217 -2.32 14.79 19.62
CA ALA A 217 -3.38 15.71 19.22
C ALA A 217 -3.02 17.18 19.49
N THR A 218 -2.34 17.47 20.60
CA THR A 218 -1.88 18.81 20.99
C THR A 218 -0.75 19.35 20.10
N TYR A 219 -0.03 18.48 19.39
CA TYR A 219 1.14 18.85 18.57
C TYR A 219 0.86 18.76 17.06
N ALA A 220 -0.22 18.09 16.65
CA ALA A 220 -0.62 17.93 15.26
C ALA A 220 -1.59 19.03 14.76
N VAL A 221 -1.74 20.15 15.48
CA VAL A 221 -2.69 21.21 15.11
C VAL A 221 -2.27 21.85 13.78
N GLY A 222 -3.07 21.65 12.73
CA GLY A 222 -2.80 22.20 11.40
C GLY A 222 -1.77 21.42 10.58
N HIS A 223 -1.28 20.27 11.08
CA HIS A 223 -0.28 19.45 10.39
C HIS A 223 -0.74 17.98 10.34
N SER A 224 -0.39 17.29 9.26
CA SER A 224 -0.64 15.84 9.13
C SER A 224 0.42 14.99 9.84
N TYR A 225 1.41 15.61 10.50
CA TYR A 225 2.51 14.92 11.12
C TYR A 225 3.05 15.65 12.35
N VAL A 226 3.77 14.91 13.19
CA VAL A 226 4.49 15.41 14.37
C VAL A 226 5.95 14.95 14.28
N LYS A 227 6.92 15.86 14.43
CA LYS A 227 8.33 15.46 14.57
C LYS A 227 8.58 15.03 16.00
N LEU A 228 9.13 13.84 16.20
CA LEU A 228 9.49 13.31 17.50
C LEU A 228 10.99 13.07 17.56
N GLU A 229 11.63 13.60 18.60
CA GLU A 229 12.94 13.18 19.04
C GLU A 229 12.91 12.84 20.54
N ARG A 230 13.44 11.68 20.90
CA ARG A 230 13.54 11.25 22.30
C ARG A 230 14.91 10.67 22.56
N THR A 231 15.42 10.85 23.77
CA THR A 231 16.68 10.24 24.22
C THR A 231 16.50 9.53 25.56
N PHE A 232 16.87 8.26 25.58
CA PHE A 232 16.92 7.43 26.77
C PHE A 232 18.35 7.15 27.18
N LEU A 233 18.59 7.10 28.49
CA LEU A 233 19.79 6.54 29.06
C LEU A 233 19.44 5.29 29.86
N THR A 234 20.05 4.16 29.51
CA THR A 234 19.83 2.88 30.18
C THR A 234 21.16 2.32 30.62
N ALA A 235 21.29 2.02 31.91
CA ALA A 235 22.39 1.18 32.39
C ALA A 235 22.06 -0.28 32.07
N GLN A 236 23.01 -1.10 31.66
CA GLN A 236 22.84 -2.52 31.40
C GLN A 236 23.95 -3.32 32.06
N SER A 237 23.58 -4.43 32.68
CA SER A 237 24.55 -5.36 33.27
C SER A 237 25.18 -6.27 32.21
N LYS A 238 26.33 -6.87 32.51
CA LYS A 238 26.97 -7.90 31.64
C LYS A 238 26.05 -9.07 31.24
N LYS A 239 24.98 -9.32 32.01
CA LYS A 239 24.05 -10.45 31.75
C LYS A 239 23.13 -10.18 30.55
N GLU A 240 22.98 -8.93 30.15
CA GLU A 240 22.14 -8.50 29.02
C GLU A 240 22.97 -7.67 28.02
N PRO A 241 23.93 -8.28 27.29
CA PRO A 241 24.79 -7.56 26.35
C PRO A 241 24.06 -7.28 25.02
N PHE A 242 22.79 -6.90 25.07
CA PHE A 242 22.01 -6.64 23.88
C PHE A 242 20.93 -5.58 24.07
N VAL A 243 20.53 -5.00 22.95
CA VAL A 243 19.35 -4.14 22.83
C VAL A 243 18.46 -4.71 21.75
N SER A 244 17.20 -4.97 22.08
CA SER A 244 16.20 -5.42 21.11
C SER A 244 15.13 -4.37 20.93
N ALA A 245 14.74 -4.11 19.68
CA ALA A 245 13.70 -3.16 19.33
C ALA A 245 12.81 -3.73 18.24
N THR A 246 11.51 -3.60 18.43
CA THR A 246 10.49 -4.03 17.48
C THR A 246 9.58 -2.85 17.17
N VAL A 247 9.32 -2.59 15.89
CA VAL A 247 8.35 -1.57 15.50
C VAL A 247 6.95 -2.16 15.59
N THR A 248 6.04 -1.49 16.29
CA THR A 248 4.63 -1.92 16.39
C THR A 248 3.76 -1.31 15.29
N ARG A 249 4.33 -0.41 14.49
CA ARG A 249 3.65 0.33 13.41
C ARG A 249 4.43 0.19 12.11
N PHE A 250 3.75 0.46 11.01
CA PHE A 250 4.41 0.70 9.72
C PHE A 250 5.47 1.79 9.86
N THR A 251 6.64 1.54 9.27
CA THR A 251 7.77 2.46 9.34
C THR A 251 8.40 2.59 7.95
N LYS A 252 8.23 3.76 7.33
CA LYS A 252 8.79 4.08 6.01
C LYS A 252 10.17 4.71 6.18
N GLY A 253 11.19 4.08 5.59
CA GLY A 253 12.58 4.49 5.74
C GLY A 253 13.09 4.31 7.17
N ALA A 254 13.98 3.33 7.37
CA ALA A 254 14.44 2.96 8.69
C ALA A 254 15.96 2.76 8.71
N VAL A 255 16.62 3.52 9.59
CA VAL A 255 18.07 3.53 9.75
C VAL A 255 18.40 3.35 11.23
N ILE A 256 19.42 2.53 11.49
CA ILE A 256 20.05 2.41 12.80
C ILE A 256 21.47 2.91 12.70
N ARG A 257 21.91 3.66 13.70
CA ARG A 257 23.29 4.12 13.86
C ARG A 257 23.80 3.63 15.20
N VAL A 258 24.94 2.94 15.23
CA VAL A 258 25.51 2.42 16.47
C VAL A 258 26.97 2.79 16.59
N LYS A 259 27.33 3.29 17.77
CA LYS A 259 28.70 3.52 18.21
C LYS A 259 28.90 2.77 19.52
N ILE A 260 30.01 2.07 19.64
CA ILE A 260 30.34 1.28 20.83
C ILE A 260 31.79 1.55 21.25
N SER A 261 32.07 1.41 22.55
CA SER A 261 33.43 1.49 23.09
C SER A 261 34.42 0.56 22.39
N ASP A 262 35.69 1.00 22.35
CA ASP A 262 36.80 0.21 21.84
C ASP A 262 36.92 -1.14 22.55
N GLY A 263 37.36 -2.17 21.82
CA GLY A 263 37.42 -3.55 22.31
C GLY A 263 36.09 -4.30 22.22
N TYR A 264 35.07 -3.70 21.59
CA TYR A 264 33.79 -4.35 21.31
C TYR A 264 33.33 -4.08 19.87
N GLU A 265 32.55 -5.02 19.34
CA GLU A 265 31.80 -4.90 18.09
C GLU A 265 30.31 -5.10 18.34
N VAL A 266 29.49 -4.56 17.44
CA VAL A 266 28.04 -4.78 17.45
C VAL A 266 27.65 -5.68 16.29
N ARG A 267 26.98 -6.79 16.61
CA ARG A 267 26.33 -7.67 15.64
C ARG A 267 24.83 -7.41 15.65
N MET A 268 24.26 -7.24 14.47
CA MET A 268 22.82 -7.07 14.32
C MET A 268 22.18 -8.39 13.88
N LEU A 269 21.11 -8.77 14.55
CA LEU A 269 20.18 -9.81 14.13
C LEU A 269 18.89 -9.12 13.70
N SER A 270 18.42 -9.39 12.49
CA SER A 270 17.12 -8.91 12.02
C SER A 270 15.99 -9.76 12.60
N ILE A 271 14.84 -9.14 12.82
CA ILE A 271 13.62 -9.80 13.29
C ILE A 271 12.56 -9.60 12.21
N GLY A 272 12.21 -10.68 11.51
CA GLY A 272 11.12 -10.70 10.55
C GLY A 272 11.41 -10.03 9.21
N PHE A 273 12.66 -9.74 8.88
CA PHE A 273 13.12 -9.32 7.54
C PHE A 273 14.53 -9.84 7.27
N ASP A 274 14.84 -10.08 6.00
CA ASP A 274 16.11 -10.69 5.60
C ASP A 274 17.09 -9.70 4.97
N ASP A 275 16.57 -8.62 4.35
CA ASP A 275 17.38 -7.64 3.64
C ASP A 275 17.66 -6.41 4.50
N TYR A 276 18.93 -6.18 4.81
CA TYR A 276 19.42 -4.91 5.34
C TYR A 276 20.82 -4.63 4.83
N VAL A 277 21.20 -3.35 4.78
CA VAL A 277 22.52 -2.93 4.32
C VAL A 277 23.28 -2.34 5.49
N ARG A 278 24.38 -2.97 5.87
CA ARG A 278 25.37 -2.41 6.82
C ARG A 278 26.36 -1.55 6.04
N SER A 279 26.76 -0.40 6.58
CA SER A 279 27.85 0.41 6.02
C SER A 279 29.19 -0.27 6.23
N ASP A 280 30.05 -0.21 5.20
CA ASP A 280 31.40 -0.80 5.24
C ASP A 280 32.32 -0.10 6.24
N ALA A 281 32.07 1.18 6.51
CA ALA A 281 32.82 2.01 7.45
C ALA A 281 31.89 2.83 8.35
N PRO A 282 32.38 3.27 9.53
CA PRO A 282 31.69 4.26 10.35
C PRO A 282 31.54 5.61 9.63
N ASP A 283 30.51 6.37 10.00
CA ASP A 283 30.31 7.74 9.53
C ASP A 283 31.31 8.73 10.16
N GLY A 284 31.24 10.01 9.77
CA GLY A 284 32.13 11.06 10.30
C GLY A 284 32.01 11.33 11.81
N GLN A 285 31.04 10.72 12.49
CA GLN A 285 30.86 10.80 13.95
C GLN A 285 31.24 9.48 14.66
N GLY A 286 31.68 8.47 13.90
CA GLY A 286 32.09 7.16 14.39
C GLY A 286 30.95 6.15 14.54
N PHE A 287 29.76 6.41 13.96
CA PHE A 287 28.66 5.45 14.00
C PHE A 287 28.70 4.50 12.80
N THR A 288 28.59 3.20 13.05
CA THR A 288 28.27 2.23 12.00
C THR A 288 26.77 2.32 11.69
N ARG A 289 26.42 2.27 10.41
CA ARG A 289 25.02 2.44 9.95
C ARG A 289 24.46 1.12 9.44
N TRP A 290 23.22 0.82 9.81
CA TRP A 290 22.41 -0.22 9.19
C TRP A 290 21.15 0.42 8.60
N THR A 291 20.98 0.29 7.30
CA THR A 291 19.73 0.65 6.61
C THR A 291 18.84 -0.59 6.61
N LEU A 292 17.80 -0.57 7.44
CA LEU A 292 16.82 -1.64 7.52
C LEU A 292 15.76 -1.52 6.43
N ALA A 293 15.40 -0.30 6.07
CA ALA A 293 14.54 0.00 4.94
C ALA A 293 15.08 1.27 4.25
N PRO A 294 15.29 1.25 2.91
CA PRO A 294 15.65 2.45 2.16
C PRO A 294 14.54 3.51 2.29
N ALA A 295 14.77 4.74 1.81
CA ALA A 295 13.85 5.87 2.02
C ALA A 295 12.38 5.58 1.64
N GLU A 296 12.16 4.84 0.55
CA GLU A 296 10.83 4.41 0.10
C GLU A 296 10.48 2.97 0.52
N GLY A 297 11.37 2.30 1.23
CA GLY A 297 11.15 0.97 1.79
C GLY A 297 10.31 1.01 3.08
N LEU A 298 9.79 -0.16 3.45
CA LEU A 298 8.82 -0.29 4.55
C LEU A 298 9.25 -1.40 5.51
N LEU A 299 9.27 -1.10 6.81
CA LEU A 299 9.19 -2.09 7.88
C LEU A 299 7.74 -2.26 8.33
N LEU A 300 7.36 -3.51 8.51
CA LEU A 300 6.02 -3.94 8.90
C LEU A 300 5.90 -4.09 10.42
N PRO A 301 4.68 -3.92 10.98
CA PRO A 301 4.40 -4.22 12.38
C PRO A 301 4.92 -5.59 12.86
N GLY A 302 5.75 -5.53 13.89
CA GLY A 302 6.42 -6.64 14.55
C GLY A 302 7.73 -7.08 13.93
N GLN A 303 8.23 -6.35 12.93
CA GLN A 303 9.63 -6.43 12.50
C GLN A 303 10.53 -5.60 13.40
N GLY A 304 11.83 -5.90 13.41
CA GLY A 304 12.75 -5.26 14.34
C GLY A 304 14.18 -5.77 14.27
N TYR A 305 14.95 -5.52 15.30
CA TYR A 305 16.34 -5.90 15.35
C TYR A 305 16.80 -6.15 16.78
N THR A 306 17.84 -6.96 16.90
CA THR A 306 18.61 -7.13 18.13
C THR A 306 20.06 -6.77 17.85
N LEU A 307 20.59 -5.81 18.60
CA LEU A 307 21.99 -5.43 18.62
C LEU A 307 22.67 -6.19 19.75
N VAL A 308 23.65 -7.04 19.44
CA VAL A 308 24.42 -7.83 20.41
C VAL A 308 25.82 -7.25 20.50
N PHE A 309 26.28 -7.00 21.72
CA PHE A 309 27.61 -6.45 22.00
C PHE A 309 28.58 -7.61 22.23
N VAL A 310 29.63 -7.67 21.42
CA VAL A 310 30.59 -8.78 21.44
C VAL A 310 31.98 -8.21 21.65
N PRO A 311 32.80 -8.73 22.58
CA PRO A 311 34.20 -8.33 22.68
C PRO A 311 34.95 -8.64 21.38
N THR A 312 35.78 -7.71 20.90
CA THR A 312 36.73 -7.98 19.83
C THR A 312 37.98 -8.62 20.44
N ASN A 313 38.16 -9.93 20.20
CA ASN A 313 39.39 -10.65 20.56
C ASN A 313 40.58 -10.22 19.70
#